data_AF-A0A523D2F2-F1
#
_entry.id   AF-A0A523D2F2-F1
#
_cell.length_a   1.000
_cell.length_b   1.000
_cell.length_c   1.000
_cell.angle_alpha   90.00
_cell.angle_beta   90.00
_cell.angle_gamma   90.00
#
_symmetry.space_group_name_H-M   'P 1'
#
loop_
_entity.id
_entity.type
_entity.pdbx_description
1 polymer ?
#
loop_
_entity_poly.entity_id
_entity_poly.type
_entity_poly.pdbx_seq_one_letter_code
_entity_poly.pdbx_strand_id
1 'polypeptide(L)'
;GETSGLPLPLGANALRSDLDEDRQRLLERLLLQSIDYALQHRAEALDYAAGFGRGLDAERTDEFVGMYVNDWTRDFGPRGREAVQLFLDRGHDAGFLPHKVRVQFVAA
;
A
#
# COMPACT_ATOMS: atom_id res chain seq x y z
N GLY A 1 17.75 -10.59 -3.94
CA GLY A 1 17.09 -10.50 -5.25
C GLY A 1 17.39 -9.15 -5.85
N GLU A 2 17.73 -9.09 -7.13
CA GLU A 2 18.18 -7.86 -7.79
C GLU A 2 16.98 -6.98 -8.17
N THR A 3 16.54 -6.09 -7.28
CA THR A 3 15.60 -4.99 -7.61
C THR A 3 16.34 -3.71 -8.00
N SER A 4 17.66 -3.76 -8.22
CA SER A 4 18.52 -2.58 -8.42
C SER A 4 18.39 -1.53 -7.30
N GLY A 5 18.06 -1.97 -6.08
CA GLY A 5 17.84 -1.10 -4.92
C GLY A 5 16.44 -0.49 -4.85
N LEU A 6 15.48 -0.91 -5.69
CA LEU A 6 14.08 -0.54 -5.55
C LEU A 6 13.41 -1.31 -4.38
N PRO A 7 12.45 -0.68 -3.66
CA PRO A 7 11.72 -1.33 -2.59
C PRO A 7 10.90 -2.52 -3.14
N LEU A 8 10.62 -3.52 -2.31
CA LEU A 8 9.77 -4.65 -2.71
C LEU A 8 8.29 -4.28 -2.47
N PRO A 9 7.43 -4.23 -3.52
CA PRO A 9 6.01 -4.02 -3.31
C PRO A 9 5.37 -5.27 -2.69
N LEU A 10 4.73 -5.10 -1.53
CA LEU A 10 4.07 -6.20 -0.79
C LEU A 10 2.54 -6.15 -0.90
N GLY A 11 1.99 -4.95 -1.00
CA GLY A 11 0.55 -4.72 -1.13
C GLY A 11 0.26 -3.31 -1.63
N ALA A 12 -0.93 -3.12 -2.17
CA ALA A 12 -1.44 -1.84 -2.63
C ALA A 12 -2.96 -1.79 -2.44
N ASN A 13 -3.50 -0.58 -2.26
CA ASN A 13 -4.93 -0.34 -2.38
C ASN A 13 -5.28 -0.10 -3.85
N ALA A 14 -6.32 -0.78 -4.35
CA ALA A 14 -6.74 -0.68 -5.74
C ALA A 14 -8.18 -0.16 -5.84
N LEU A 15 -8.42 0.70 -6.83
CA LEU A 15 -9.75 1.19 -7.19
C LEU A 15 -10.20 0.54 -8.49
N ARG A 16 -11.51 0.29 -8.60
CA ARG A 16 -12.07 -0.23 -9.85
C ARG A 16 -12.00 0.82 -10.94
N SER A 17 -11.64 0.39 -12.14
CA SER A 17 -11.47 1.26 -13.32
C SER A 17 -12.77 1.83 -13.88
N ASP A 18 -13.93 1.30 -13.47
CA ASP A 18 -15.25 1.78 -13.90
C ASP A 18 -15.84 2.86 -12.98
N LEU A 19 -15.13 3.24 -11.92
CA LEU A 19 -15.45 4.43 -11.13
C LEU A 19 -15.04 5.68 -11.92
N ASP A 20 -15.88 6.71 -11.91
CA ASP A 20 -15.51 8.00 -12.46
C ASP A 20 -14.41 8.67 -11.63
N GLU A 21 -13.75 9.63 -12.27
CA GLU A 21 -12.56 10.31 -11.73
C GLU A 21 -12.85 11.05 -10.41
N ASP A 22 -14.05 11.61 -10.24
CA ASP A 22 -14.42 12.32 -9.00
C ASP A 22 -14.57 11.35 -7.83
N ARG A 23 -15.15 10.17 -8.07
CA ARG A 23 -15.21 9.10 -7.07
C ARG A 23 -13.83 8.56 -6.74
N GLN A 24 -12.96 8.38 -7.72
CA GLN A 24 -11.59 7.91 -7.50
C GLN A 24 -10.81 8.88 -6.59
N ARG A 25 -10.83 10.19 -6.91
CA ARG A 25 -10.19 11.24 -6.09
C ARG A 25 -10.77 11.34 -4.68
N LEU A 26 -12.10 11.21 -4.55
CA LEU A 26 -12.75 11.24 -3.24
C LEU A 26 -12.24 10.08 -2.36
N LEU A 27 -12.20 8.87 -2.90
CA LEU A 27 -11.78 7.67 -2.17
C LEU A 27 -10.30 7.74 -1.79
N GLU A 28 -9.44 8.20 -2.69
CA GLU A 28 -8.03 8.46 -2.41
C GLU A 28 -7.87 9.43 -1.24
N ARG A 29 -8.53 10.59 -1.28
CA ARG A 29 -8.45 11.59 -0.21
C ARG A 29 -8.92 11.02 1.13
N LEU A 30 -10.04 10.29 1.14
CA LEU A 30 -10.57 9.69 2.36
C LEU A 30 -9.62 8.63 2.94
N LEU A 31 -8.98 7.83 2.08
CA LEU A 31 -7.99 6.83 2.49
C LEU A 31 -6.77 7.50 3.13
N LEU A 32 -6.23 8.55 2.49
CA LEU A 32 -5.11 9.33 3.04
C LEU A 32 -5.47 9.95 4.39
N GLN A 33 -6.65 10.57 4.51
CA GLN A 33 -7.14 11.11 5.78
C GLN A 33 -7.26 10.04 6.86
N SER A 34 -7.73 8.84 6.52
CA SER A 34 -7.81 7.72 7.47
C SER A 34 -6.44 7.24 7.94
N ILE A 35 -5.45 7.16 7.03
CA ILE A 35 -4.08 6.78 7.36
C ILE A 35 -3.45 7.83 8.28
N ASP A 36 -3.60 9.11 7.94
CA ASP A 36 -3.08 10.21 8.73
C ASP A 36 -3.69 10.25 10.13
N TYR A 37 -5.01 10.05 10.23
CA TYR A 37 -5.67 9.95 11.52
C TYR A 37 -5.12 8.78 12.34
N ALA A 38 -5.02 7.57 11.76
CA ALA A 38 -4.49 6.42 12.48
C ALA A 38 -3.03 6.63 12.96
N LEU A 39 -2.22 7.34 12.17
CA LEU A 39 -0.84 7.66 12.55
C LEU A 39 -0.75 8.72 13.65
N GLN A 40 -1.64 9.72 13.65
CA GLN A 40 -1.73 10.73 14.71
C GLN A 40 -2.33 10.16 16.00
N HIS A 41 -3.21 9.16 15.88
CA HIS A 41 -3.94 8.51 16.98
C HIS A 41 -3.47 7.06 17.18
N ARG A 42 -2.15 6.84 17.13
CA ARG A 42 -1.55 5.49 17.04
C ARG A 42 -2.00 4.53 18.14
N ALA A 43 -2.05 4.96 19.40
CA ALA A 43 -2.45 4.11 20.51
C ALA A 43 -3.88 3.57 20.37
N GLU A 44 -4.83 4.43 19.98
CA GLU A 44 -6.23 4.06 19.74
C GLU A 44 -6.36 3.14 18.52
N ALA A 45 -5.62 3.45 17.45
CA ALA A 45 -5.59 2.62 16.25
C ALA A 45 -5.05 1.21 16.52
N LEU A 46 -4.01 1.09 17.37
CA LEU A 46 -3.42 -0.19 17.77
C LEU A 46 -4.35 -1.00 18.68
N ASP A 47 -5.04 -0.35 19.62
CA ASP A 47 -6.02 -1.01 20.48
C ASP A 47 -7.16 -1.62 19.66
N TYR A 48 -7.68 -0.87 18.68
CA TYR A 48 -8.64 -1.40 17.71
C TYR A 48 -8.05 -2.55 16.88
N ALA A 49 -6.82 -2.41 16.39
CA ALA A 49 -6.16 -3.42 15.55
C ALA A 49 -5.84 -4.72 16.33
N ALA A 50 -5.61 -4.65 17.64
CA ALA A 50 -5.29 -5.81 18.48
C ALA A 50 -6.38 -6.87 18.45
N GLY A 51 -7.65 -6.48 18.29
CA GLY A 51 -8.78 -7.41 18.12
C GLY A 51 -8.70 -8.28 16.85
N PHE A 52 -7.91 -7.87 15.86
CA PHE A 52 -7.67 -8.61 14.62
C PHE A 52 -6.33 -9.36 14.64
N GLY A 53 -5.46 -9.05 15.60
CA GLY A 53 -4.20 -9.74 15.83
C GLY A 53 -4.44 -11.14 16.40
N ARG A 54 -3.73 -12.15 15.88
CA ARG A 54 -3.86 -13.56 16.32
C ARG A 54 -3.17 -13.81 17.69
N GLY A 55 -3.51 -13.03 18.71
CA GLY A 55 -2.95 -13.15 20.05
C GLY A 55 -1.55 -12.54 20.21
N LEU A 56 -1.22 -11.52 19.42
CA LEU A 56 0.00 -10.73 19.61
C LEU A 56 -0.18 -9.81 20.83
N ASP A 57 0.88 -9.65 21.62
CA ASP A 57 0.91 -8.61 22.65
C ASP A 57 1.00 -7.21 22.02
N ALA A 58 0.73 -6.18 22.82
CA ALA A 58 0.64 -4.80 22.33
C ALA A 58 1.97 -4.31 21.73
N GLU A 59 3.11 -4.71 22.29
CA GLU A 59 4.45 -4.31 21.84
C GLU A 59 4.78 -4.92 20.47
N ARG A 60 4.51 -6.21 20.27
CA ARG A 60 4.66 -6.87 18.97
C ARG A 60 3.66 -6.38 17.94
N THR A 61 2.46 -6.00 18.38
CA THR A 61 1.45 -5.40 17.49
C THR A 61 1.93 -4.03 17.00
N ASP A 62 2.49 -3.21 17.88
CA ASP A 62 3.07 -1.92 17.52
C ASP A 62 4.24 -2.07 16.54
N GLU A 63 5.17 -2.98 16.83
CA GLU A 63 6.32 -3.27 15.96
C GLU A 63 5.85 -3.74 14.58
N PHE A 64 4.95 -4.74 14.53
CA PHE A 64 4.45 -5.30 13.29
C PHE A 64 3.69 -4.26 12.46
N VAL A 65 2.82 -3.46 13.08
CA VAL A 65 2.11 -2.38 12.39
C VAL A 65 3.08 -1.32 11.88
N GLY A 66 4.11 -0.95 12.65
CA GLY A 66 5.15 -0.01 12.23
C GLY A 66 5.96 -0.46 11.01
N MET A 67 6.12 -1.77 10.80
CA MET A 67 6.81 -2.29 9.61
C MET A 67 6.06 -1.99 8.30
N TYR A 68 4.72 -1.93 8.33
CA TYR A 68 3.89 -1.81 7.13
C TYR A 68 3.13 -0.48 7.01
N VAL A 69 2.96 0.24 8.13
CA VAL A 69 2.30 1.54 8.20
C VAL A 69 3.34 2.61 8.48
N ASN A 70 3.88 3.18 7.40
CA ASN A 70 4.91 4.23 7.43
C ASN A 70 4.70 5.19 6.24
N ASP A 71 5.68 6.03 5.93
CA ASP A 71 5.54 7.03 4.86
C ASP A 71 5.29 6.43 3.47
N TRP A 72 5.71 5.18 3.21
CA TRP A 72 5.37 4.47 1.97
C TRP A 72 3.90 4.11 1.85
N THR A 73 3.18 4.07 2.99
CA THR A 73 1.72 3.85 3.02
C THR A 73 0.96 5.09 2.54
N ARG A 74 1.55 6.28 2.66
CA ARG A 74 0.97 7.54 2.18
C ARG A 74 1.15 7.70 0.69
N ASP A 75 2.37 7.51 0.21
CA ASP A 75 2.67 7.51 -1.22
C ASP A 75 3.86 6.60 -1.49
N PHE A 76 3.73 5.77 -2.53
CA PHE A 76 4.84 4.98 -3.05
C PHE A 76 5.98 5.87 -3.57
N GLY A 77 5.70 7.13 -3.92
CA GLY A 77 6.65 8.03 -4.56
C GLY A 77 7.19 7.49 -5.89
N PRO A 78 8.13 8.20 -6.54
CA PRO A 78 8.63 7.78 -7.86
C PRO A 78 9.27 6.38 -7.84
N ARG A 79 10.07 6.09 -6.81
CA ARG A 79 10.79 4.80 -6.69
C ARG A 79 9.86 3.63 -6.39
N GLY A 80 8.82 3.82 -5.56
CA GLY A 80 7.86 2.76 -5.29
C GLY A 80 6.98 2.48 -6.51
N ARG A 81 6.57 3.52 -7.25
CA ARG A 81 5.83 3.37 -8.51
C ARG A 81 6.65 2.61 -9.56
N GLU A 82 7.93 2.93 -9.68
CA GLU A 82 8.88 2.19 -10.52
C GLU A 82 9.00 0.72 -10.09
N ALA A 83 9.11 0.48 -8.78
CA ALA A 83 9.20 -0.87 -8.23
C ALA A 83 7.97 -1.72 -8.56
N VAL A 84 6.76 -1.14 -8.47
CA VAL A 84 5.50 -1.81 -8.82
C VAL A 84 5.47 -2.16 -10.30
N GLN A 85 5.82 -1.22 -11.19
CA GLN A 85 5.82 -1.49 -12.62
C GLN A 85 6.86 -2.56 -13.00
N LEU A 86 8.06 -2.50 -12.42
CA LEU A 86 9.10 -3.52 -12.63
C LEU A 86 8.65 -4.90 -12.15
N PHE A 87 7.98 -4.97 -11.00
CA PHE A 87 7.47 -6.23 -10.45
C PHE A 87 6.46 -6.88 -11.39
N LEU A 88 5.52 -6.10 -11.93
CA LEU A 88 4.52 -6.59 -12.88
C LEU A 88 5.13 -6.97 -14.23
N ASP A 89 6.07 -6.18 -14.74
CA ASP A 89 6.79 -6.50 -15.98
C ASP A 89 7.52 -7.85 -15.85
N ARG A 90 8.24 -8.07 -14.74
CA ARG A 90 8.88 -9.36 -14.47
C ARG A 90 7.89 -10.52 -14.31
N GLY A 91 6.74 -10.26 -13.69
CA GLY A 91 5.67 -11.25 -13.57
C GLY A 91 5.12 -11.69 -14.94
N HIS A 92 4.97 -10.75 -15.87
CA HIS A 92 4.62 -11.04 -17.26
C HIS A 92 5.71 -11.81 -17.99
N ASP A 93 6.96 -11.37 -17.92
CA ASP A 93 8.08 -12.00 -18.64
C ASP A 93 8.35 -13.44 -18.16
N ALA A 94 8.03 -13.71 -16.88
CA ALA A 94 8.08 -15.06 -16.31
C ALA A 94 6.82 -15.91 -16.57
N GLY A 95 5.81 -15.38 -17.28
CA GLY A 95 4.59 -16.09 -17.67
C GLY A 95 3.50 -16.18 -16.59
N PHE A 96 3.62 -15.43 -15.48
CA PHE A 96 2.58 -15.39 -14.43
C PHE A 96 1.41 -14.48 -14.77
N LEU A 97 1.61 -13.49 -15.64
CA LEU A 97 0.55 -12.59 -16.10
C LEU A 97 0.24 -12.86 -17.57
N PRO A 98 -1.05 -12.97 -17.96
CA PRO A 98 -1.43 -13.30 -19.33
C PRO A 98 -1.21 -12.15 -20.33
N HIS A 99 -1.01 -10.93 -19.85
CA HIS A 99 -0.71 -9.76 -20.66
C HIS A 99 0.09 -8.75 -19.84
N LYS A 100 0.81 -7.86 -20.53
CA LYS A 100 1.56 -6.78 -19.89
C LYS A 100 0.59 -5.80 -19.23
N VAL A 101 0.78 -5.54 -17.94
CA VAL A 101 -0.03 -4.61 -17.15
C VAL A 101 0.70 -3.28 -17.05
N ARG A 102 0.03 -2.20 -17.47
CA ARG A 102 0.52 -0.83 -17.21
C ARG A 102 -0.26 -0.25 -16.06
N VAL A 103 0.41 -0.02 -14.93
CA VAL A 103 -0.27 0.50 -13.74
C VAL A 103 -0.67 1.95 -13.98
N GLN A 104 -1.93 2.22 -13.67
CA GLN A 104 -2.44 3.57 -13.53
C GLN A 104 -2.48 3.88 -12.06
N PHE A 105 -1.94 5.03 -11.70
CA PHE A 105 -2.07 5.54 -10.36
C PHE A 105 -3.09 6.66 -10.41
N VAL A 106 -4.05 6.62 -9.48
CA VAL A 106 -4.81 7.82 -9.13
C VAL A 106 -3.77 8.84 -8.65
N ALA A 107 -3.89 10.07 -9.14
CA ALA A 107 -2.82 11.06 -9.13
C ALA A 107 -2.16 11.22 -7.75
N ALA A 108 -0.87 11.50 -7.71
CA ALA A 108 -0.36 12.37 -6.65
C ALA A 108 -0.44 13.81 -7.17
#